data_AF-A0A914C8E8-F1
#
_entry.id   AF-A0A914C8E8-F1
#
_cell.length_a   1.000
_cell.length_b   1.000
_cell.length_c   1.000
_cell.angle_alpha   90.00
_cell.angle_beta   90.00
_cell.angle_gamma   90.00
#
_symmetry.space_group_name_H-M   'P 1'
#
loop_
_entity.id
_entity.type
_entity.pdbx_description
1 polymer ?
#
loop_
_entity_poly.entity_id
_entity_poly.type
_entity_poly.pdbx_seq_one_letter_code
_entity_poly.pdbx_strand_id
1 'polypeptide(L)'
;MVSVDALEQPKSGSLFCYVSTSVKFHQDRIPALAQTWLPNCDSWHIYSNSNKYLNFLPYHVIFHKIPDDYKLLFWKSRLALYYSYEQVSSKFDWYLKADDDSYFIVDRLRSYLSQFDPKKPYFIGFRLKRRFPQGYLNGGGGYIVSRAALKQFSSIAFSSKKLCPFFEWEDLAISRCFGNLGVSPVDTRDEKGRQRFLAFSPDDHYFGIVTSQWTFDKINSTGFDVYHQNVISFHHISPQEIRLIHGLVTKINAP
;
A
#
# COMPACT_ATOMS: atom_id res chain seq x y z
N MET A 1 -7.43 -17.98 10.92
CA MET A 1 -8.87 -17.66 11.10
C MET A 1 -9.25 -16.60 10.09
N VAL A 2 -10.41 -16.73 9.44
CA VAL A 2 -10.94 -15.80 8.44
C VAL A 2 -12.37 -15.44 8.85
N SER A 3 -12.75 -14.17 8.71
CA SER A 3 -14.11 -13.69 8.99
C SER A 3 -15.09 -14.08 7.87
N VAL A 4 -16.39 -14.14 8.20
CA VAL A 4 -17.46 -14.34 7.19
C VAL A 4 -17.47 -13.17 6.20
N ASP A 5 -17.35 -11.93 6.68
CA ASP A 5 -17.30 -10.72 5.84
C ASP A 5 -16.20 -10.80 4.77
N ALA A 6 -15.03 -11.36 5.10
CA ALA A 6 -13.94 -11.55 4.14
C ALA A 6 -14.19 -12.67 3.11
N LEU A 7 -14.98 -13.67 3.48
CA LEU A 7 -15.35 -14.75 2.55
C LEU A 7 -16.37 -14.25 1.52
N GLU A 8 -17.25 -13.34 1.93
CA GLU A 8 -18.30 -12.73 1.10
C GLU A 8 -17.78 -11.64 0.15
N GLN A 9 -16.60 -11.07 0.40
CA GLN A 9 -15.97 -10.11 -0.51
C GLN A 9 -15.75 -10.72 -1.91
N PRO A 10 -15.87 -9.92 -2.99
CA PRO A 10 -15.55 -10.35 -4.34
C PRO A 10 -14.17 -11.01 -4.43
N LYS A 11 -14.03 -12.01 -5.31
CA LYS A 11 -12.78 -12.74 -5.56
C LYS A 11 -12.14 -12.36 -6.90
N SER A 12 -12.62 -11.34 -7.56
CA SER A 12 -12.05 -10.81 -8.80
C SER A 12 -12.46 -9.36 -8.96
N GLY A 13 -11.68 -8.59 -9.71
CA GLY A 13 -11.92 -7.16 -9.90
C GLY A 13 -10.65 -6.45 -10.36
N SER A 14 -10.72 -5.14 -10.46
CA SER A 14 -9.56 -4.32 -10.82
C SER A 14 -8.59 -4.19 -9.64
N LEU A 15 -9.10 -3.88 -8.45
CA LEU A 15 -8.27 -3.48 -7.31
C LEU A 15 -8.65 -4.26 -6.04
N PHE A 16 -7.71 -5.08 -5.59
CA PHE A 16 -7.70 -5.65 -4.25
C PHE A 16 -6.86 -4.79 -3.31
N CYS A 17 -7.39 -4.48 -2.13
CA CYS A 17 -6.70 -3.69 -1.11
C CYS A 17 -6.50 -4.51 0.16
N TYR A 18 -5.33 -4.43 0.77
CA TYR A 18 -5.17 -4.95 2.13
C TYR A 18 -4.41 -4.00 3.02
N VAL A 19 -4.75 -4.05 4.31
CA VAL A 19 -4.09 -3.31 5.37
C VAL A 19 -3.53 -4.31 6.38
N SER A 20 -2.23 -4.21 6.66
CA SER A 20 -1.61 -4.94 7.76
C SER A 20 -1.62 -4.08 9.01
N THR A 21 -2.14 -4.60 10.12
CA THR A 21 -2.30 -3.86 11.38
C THR A 21 -1.93 -4.73 12.58
N SER A 22 -1.95 -4.13 13.78
CA SER A 22 -1.96 -4.89 15.03
C SER A 22 -3.10 -4.49 15.97
N VAL A 23 -3.32 -5.30 17.01
CA VAL A 23 -4.48 -5.19 17.92
C VAL A 23 -4.68 -3.80 18.51
N LYS A 24 -3.58 -3.09 18.79
CA LYS A 24 -3.64 -1.74 19.36
C LYS A 24 -4.38 -0.72 18.47
N PHE A 25 -4.48 -0.98 17.17
CA PHE A 25 -5.10 -0.07 16.21
C PHE A 25 -6.49 -0.53 15.74
N HIS A 26 -6.97 -1.69 16.19
CA HIS A 26 -8.26 -2.23 15.76
C HIS A 26 -9.46 -1.35 16.14
N GLN A 27 -9.38 -0.63 17.27
CA GLN A 27 -10.44 0.27 17.73
C GLN A 27 -10.21 1.75 17.38
N ASP A 28 -9.06 2.07 16.77
CA ASP A 28 -8.63 3.45 16.53
C ASP A 28 -8.51 3.74 15.02
N ARG A 29 -7.47 3.20 14.38
CA ARG A 29 -7.16 3.45 12.97
C ARG A 29 -8.08 2.68 12.01
N ILE A 30 -8.27 1.39 12.26
CA ILE A 30 -9.03 0.51 11.35
C ILE A 30 -10.48 1.01 11.09
N PRO A 31 -11.24 1.47 12.10
CA PRO A 31 -12.57 2.00 11.87
C PRO A 31 -12.58 3.21 10.91
N ALA A 32 -11.56 4.08 10.98
CA ALA A 32 -11.47 5.22 10.06
C ALA A 32 -11.26 4.79 8.62
N LEU A 33 -10.42 3.78 8.37
CA LEU A 33 -10.21 3.24 7.02
C LEU A 33 -11.47 2.55 6.48
N ALA A 34 -12.12 1.73 7.31
CA ALA A 34 -13.33 0.98 6.95
C ALA A 34 -14.55 1.88 6.70
N GLN A 35 -14.63 3.03 7.38
CA GLN A 35 -15.68 4.02 7.17
C GLN A 35 -15.42 4.94 5.96
N THR A 36 -14.21 4.94 5.40
CA THR A 36 -13.80 5.90 4.37
C THR A 36 -13.40 5.23 3.06
N TRP A 37 -12.11 4.94 2.84
CA TRP A 37 -11.60 4.61 1.51
C TRP A 37 -11.54 3.12 1.20
N LEU A 38 -11.48 2.22 2.21
CA LEU A 38 -11.41 0.78 1.96
C LEU A 38 -12.63 0.25 1.19
N PRO A 39 -13.88 0.64 1.49
CA PRO A 39 -15.06 0.22 0.73
C PRO A 39 -15.05 0.63 -0.73
N ASN A 40 -14.20 1.58 -1.14
CA ASN A 40 -14.09 1.97 -2.54
C ASN A 40 -13.24 0.98 -3.36
N CYS A 41 -12.50 0.04 -2.74
CA CYS A 41 -11.83 -1.06 -3.44
C CYS A 41 -12.84 -2.14 -3.85
N ASP A 42 -12.53 -2.94 -4.87
CA ASP A 42 -13.45 -4.02 -5.30
C ASP A 42 -13.54 -5.15 -4.26
N SER A 43 -12.44 -5.34 -3.52
CA SER A 43 -12.35 -6.23 -2.37
C SER A 43 -11.27 -5.71 -1.44
N TRP A 44 -11.55 -5.65 -0.14
CA TRP A 44 -10.60 -5.10 0.84
C TRP A 44 -10.55 -5.92 2.12
N HIS A 45 -9.33 -6.19 2.61
CA HIS A 45 -9.11 -7.14 3.69
C HIS A 45 -8.15 -6.57 4.76
N ILE A 46 -8.43 -6.87 6.04
CA ILE A 46 -7.54 -6.55 7.17
C ILE A 46 -6.72 -7.76 7.56
N TYR A 47 -5.40 -7.64 7.63
CA TYR A 47 -4.50 -8.69 8.09
C TYR A 47 -3.91 -8.33 9.46
N SER A 48 -4.06 -9.24 10.42
CA SER A 48 -3.63 -9.00 11.79
C SER A 48 -3.13 -10.27 12.50
N ASN A 49 -2.56 -10.08 13.69
CA ASN A 49 -2.16 -11.16 14.60
C ASN A 49 -3.31 -11.68 15.47
N SER A 50 -4.44 -10.96 15.52
CA SER A 50 -5.65 -11.34 16.28
C SER A 50 -6.90 -10.76 15.61
N ASN A 51 -8.08 -11.26 15.99
CA ASN A 51 -9.38 -10.73 15.57
C ASN A 51 -10.05 -9.83 16.61
N LYS A 52 -9.39 -9.56 17.74
CA LYS A 52 -9.96 -8.77 18.84
C LYS A 52 -10.48 -7.43 18.32
N TYR A 53 -11.76 -7.11 18.54
CA TYR A 53 -12.40 -5.86 18.10
C TYR A 53 -12.58 -5.65 16.59
N LEU A 54 -12.37 -6.67 15.75
CA LEU A 54 -12.59 -6.60 14.29
C LEU A 54 -13.97 -7.15 13.87
N ASN A 55 -14.95 -7.09 14.77
CA ASN A 55 -16.29 -7.61 14.49
C ASN A 55 -16.89 -6.91 13.27
N PHE A 56 -17.55 -7.66 12.38
CA PHE A 56 -18.20 -7.16 11.15
C PHE A 56 -17.24 -6.48 10.15
N LEU A 57 -15.96 -6.88 10.15
CA LEU A 57 -14.95 -6.42 9.19
C LEU A 57 -14.32 -7.63 8.47
N PRO A 58 -13.97 -7.49 7.18
CA PRO A 58 -13.32 -8.54 6.40
C PRO A 58 -11.86 -8.74 6.84
N TYR A 59 -11.64 -9.46 7.93
CA TYR A 59 -10.30 -9.73 8.49
C TYR A 59 -9.79 -11.16 8.26
N HIS A 60 -8.46 -11.30 8.35
CA HIS A 60 -7.72 -12.56 8.41
C HIS A 60 -6.65 -12.51 9.51
N VAL A 61 -6.61 -13.55 10.34
CA VAL A 61 -5.60 -13.72 11.40
C VAL A 61 -4.45 -14.57 10.87
N ILE A 62 -3.57 -13.94 10.07
CA ILE A 62 -2.45 -14.61 9.41
C ILE A 62 -1.10 -14.38 10.12
N PHE A 63 -1.00 -13.38 11.00
CA PHE A 63 0.26 -13.05 11.70
C PHE A 63 0.37 -13.66 13.09
N HIS A 64 -0.51 -14.58 13.50
CA HIS A 64 -0.54 -15.14 14.86
C HIS A 64 0.77 -15.84 15.29
N LYS A 65 1.64 -16.24 14.35
CA LYS A 65 2.97 -16.82 14.62
C LYS A 65 4.14 -15.84 14.44
N ILE A 66 3.86 -14.60 14.07
CA ILE A 66 4.89 -13.57 13.85
C ILE A 66 4.72 -12.55 14.98
N PRO A 67 5.73 -12.37 15.85
CA PRO A 67 5.70 -11.35 16.90
C PRO A 67 5.35 -9.97 16.35
N ASP A 68 4.66 -9.16 17.15
CA ASP A 68 4.32 -7.80 16.78
C ASP A 68 5.53 -6.87 16.98
N ASP A 69 6.50 -7.00 16.07
CA ASP A 69 7.76 -6.25 16.07
C ASP A 69 7.97 -5.60 14.70
N TYR A 70 8.36 -4.32 14.72
CA TYR A 70 8.69 -3.54 13.53
C TYR A 70 9.79 -4.20 12.68
N LYS A 71 10.78 -4.83 13.31
CA LYS A 71 11.88 -5.53 12.62
C LYS A 71 11.45 -6.80 11.89
N LEU A 72 10.23 -7.29 12.17
CA LEU A 72 9.66 -8.48 11.54
C LEU A 72 8.58 -8.14 10.50
N LEU A 73 8.39 -6.86 10.18
CA LEU A 73 7.43 -6.43 9.16
C LEU A 73 7.68 -7.08 7.80
N PHE A 74 8.94 -7.34 7.44
CA PHE A 74 9.26 -8.09 6.22
C PHE A 74 8.52 -9.43 6.14
N TRP A 75 8.51 -10.21 7.24
CA TRP A 75 7.82 -11.49 7.26
C TRP A 75 6.31 -11.34 7.14
N LYS A 76 5.74 -10.30 7.76
CA LYS A 76 4.32 -9.98 7.64
C LYS A 76 3.96 -9.62 6.20
N SER A 77 4.69 -8.70 5.57
CA SER A 77 4.42 -8.27 4.18
C SER A 77 4.68 -9.37 3.16
N ARG A 78 5.77 -10.13 3.30
CA ARG A 78 6.07 -11.27 2.44
C ARG A 78 4.95 -12.32 2.52
N LEU A 79 4.46 -12.62 3.72
CA LEU A 79 3.33 -13.53 3.91
C LEU A 79 2.02 -12.94 3.35
N ALA A 80 1.74 -11.67 3.60
CA ALA A 80 0.53 -10.99 3.14
C ALA A 80 0.42 -10.95 1.62
N LEU A 81 1.51 -10.63 0.92
CA LEU A 81 1.56 -10.62 -0.55
C LEU A 81 1.25 -12.01 -1.14
N TYR A 82 1.93 -13.04 -0.62
CA TYR A 82 1.68 -14.42 -1.02
C TYR A 82 0.24 -14.85 -0.72
N TYR A 83 -0.24 -14.59 0.50
CA TYR A 83 -1.57 -14.97 0.96
C TYR A 83 -2.68 -14.27 0.14
N SER A 84 -2.50 -12.99 -0.18
CA SER A 84 -3.44 -12.24 -1.02
C SER A 84 -3.61 -12.88 -2.40
N TYR A 85 -2.53 -13.35 -3.00
CA TYR A 85 -2.56 -13.94 -4.34
C TYR A 85 -3.04 -15.40 -4.32
N GLU A 86 -2.51 -16.23 -3.44
CA GLU A 86 -2.76 -17.68 -3.44
C GLU A 86 -4.04 -18.07 -2.70
N GLN A 87 -4.36 -17.38 -1.60
CA GLN A 87 -5.41 -17.79 -0.68
C GLN A 87 -6.66 -16.89 -0.77
N VAL A 88 -6.49 -15.61 -1.06
CA VAL A 88 -7.63 -14.72 -1.29
C VAL A 88 -8.09 -14.83 -2.74
N SER A 89 -7.29 -14.38 -3.71
CA SER A 89 -7.53 -14.64 -5.13
C SER A 89 -6.40 -14.14 -6.02
N SER A 90 -6.11 -14.90 -7.08
CA SER A 90 -5.20 -14.52 -8.18
C SER A 90 -5.89 -13.77 -9.32
N LYS A 91 -7.20 -13.46 -9.19
CA LYS A 91 -8.04 -12.91 -10.27
C LYS A 91 -8.27 -11.39 -10.17
N PHE A 92 -7.50 -10.68 -9.34
CA PHE A 92 -7.49 -9.22 -9.36
C PHE A 92 -6.46 -8.71 -10.36
N ASP A 93 -6.65 -7.51 -10.92
CA ASP A 93 -5.65 -6.87 -11.78
C ASP A 93 -4.50 -6.26 -10.95
N TRP A 94 -4.83 -5.67 -9.81
CA TRP A 94 -3.91 -4.92 -8.96
C TRP A 94 -4.09 -5.26 -7.48
N TYR A 95 -2.98 -5.29 -6.75
CA TYR A 95 -2.93 -5.58 -5.31
C TYR A 95 -2.26 -4.41 -4.61
N LEU A 96 -3.02 -3.66 -3.81
CA LEU A 96 -2.55 -2.54 -2.99
C LEU A 96 -2.27 -3.02 -1.56
N LYS A 97 -1.03 -2.79 -1.12
CA LYS A 97 -0.64 -2.81 0.29
C LYS A 97 -0.72 -1.40 0.85
N ALA A 98 -1.46 -1.22 1.94
CA ALA A 98 -1.52 0.03 2.70
C ALA A 98 -1.14 -0.17 4.18
N ASP A 99 -0.62 0.89 4.79
CA ASP A 99 -0.48 0.98 6.25
C ASP A 99 -1.78 1.47 6.88
N ASP A 100 -1.94 1.25 8.18
CA ASP A 100 -3.16 1.61 8.91
C ASP A 100 -3.29 3.13 9.21
N ASP A 101 -2.26 3.92 8.89
CA ASP A 101 -2.25 5.38 8.94
C ASP A 101 -2.08 6.03 7.56
N SER A 102 -2.58 5.36 6.51
CA SER A 102 -2.62 5.85 5.13
C SER A 102 -4.05 6.07 4.64
N TYR A 103 -4.25 7.10 3.82
CA TYR A 103 -5.49 7.35 3.07
C TYR A 103 -5.25 7.27 1.57
N PHE A 104 -6.15 6.62 0.84
CA PHE A 104 -6.10 6.51 -0.63
C PHE A 104 -7.32 7.13 -1.28
N ILE A 105 -7.10 7.97 -2.29
CA ILE A 105 -8.15 8.43 -3.20
C ILE A 105 -8.29 7.37 -4.30
N VAL A 106 -9.11 6.35 -4.03
CA VAL A 106 -9.20 5.13 -4.85
C VAL A 106 -9.57 5.41 -6.31
N ASP A 107 -10.42 6.40 -6.59
CA ASP A 107 -10.80 6.74 -7.97
C ASP A 107 -9.62 7.27 -8.78
N ARG A 108 -8.77 8.10 -8.16
CA ARG A 108 -7.54 8.61 -8.77
C ARG A 108 -6.53 7.49 -8.95
N LEU A 109 -6.44 6.56 -7.99
CA LEU A 109 -5.63 5.36 -8.13
C LEU A 109 -6.09 4.51 -9.32
N ARG A 110 -7.38 4.22 -9.45
CA ARG A 110 -7.93 3.45 -10.59
C ARG A 110 -7.66 4.15 -11.92
N SER A 111 -7.89 5.46 -12.00
CA SER A 111 -7.60 6.24 -13.20
C SER A 111 -6.11 6.15 -13.59
N TYR A 112 -5.20 6.24 -12.61
CA TYR A 112 -3.78 6.08 -12.86
C TYR A 112 -3.42 4.65 -13.33
N LEU A 113 -3.94 3.62 -12.66
CA LEU A 113 -3.67 2.22 -12.99
C LEU A 113 -4.26 1.79 -14.35
N SER A 114 -5.31 2.46 -14.83
CA SER A 114 -5.92 2.18 -16.14
C SER A 114 -4.98 2.39 -17.34
N GLN A 115 -3.87 3.11 -17.12
CA GLN A 115 -2.84 3.37 -18.13
C GLN A 115 -1.87 2.20 -18.31
N PHE A 116 -1.94 1.18 -17.45
CA PHE A 116 -1.02 0.06 -17.40
C PHE A 116 -1.74 -1.27 -17.69
N ASP A 117 -1.03 -2.20 -18.32
CA ASP A 117 -1.52 -3.57 -18.52
C ASP A 117 -1.21 -4.44 -17.28
N PRO A 118 -2.20 -4.89 -16.50
CA PRO A 118 -1.95 -5.72 -15.30
C PRO A 118 -1.35 -7.10 -15.61
N LYS A 119 -1.31 -7.52 -16.88
CA LYS A 119 -0.62 -8.73 -17.35
C LYS A 119 0.87 -8.52 -17.55
N LYS A 120 1.37 -7.28 -17.43
CA LYS A 120 2.80 -6.95 -17.39
C LYS A 120 3.23 -6.68 -15.95
N PRO A 121 4.48 -7.02 -15.58
CA PRO A 121 4.96 -6.86 -14.22
C PRO A 121 5.24 -5.39 -13.90
N TYR A 122 4.43 -4.82 -13.00
CA TYR A 122 4.60 -3.49 -12.44
C TYR A 122 4.67 -3.51 -10.92
N PHE A 123 5.51 -2.61 -10.39
CA PHE A 123 5.63 -2.29 -8.97
C PHE A 123 5.61 -0.76 -8.81
N ILE A 124 4.58 -0.25 -8.14
CA ILE A 124 4.15 1.15 -8.24
C ILE A 124 4.00 1.75 -6.84
N GLY A 125 4.55 2.95 -6.61
CA GLY A 125 4.42 3.69 -5.35
C GLY A 125 5.38 4.88 -5.29
N PHE A 126 5.70 5.33 -4.08
CA PHE A 126 6.67 6.41 -3.86
C PHE A 126 8.11 5.89 -3.81
N ARG A 127 9.01 6.41 -4.66
CA ARG A 127 10.38 5.91 -4.78
C ARG A 127 11.38 6.62 -3.87
N LEU A 128 12.10 5.84 -3.08
CA LEU A 128 13.21 6.25 -2.23
C LEU A 128 14.53 5.66 -2.74
N LYS A 129 15.64 6.36 -2.48
CA LYS A 129 17.01 5.89 -2.75
C LYS A 129 17.93 5.89 -1.52
N ARG A 130 17.50 6.49 -0.41
CA ARG A 130 18.31 6.74 0.81
C ARG A 130 19.16 5.54 1.26
N ARG A 131 18.57 4.35 1.17
CA ARG A 131 19.09 3.09 1.72
C ARG A 131 19.48 2.08 0.64
N PHE A 132 19.08 2.36 -0.60
CA PHE A 132 19.33 1.49 -1.74
C PHE A 132 19.38 2.38 -3.00
N PRO A 133 20.59 2.69 -3.51
CA PRO A 133 20.76 3.66 -4.61
C PRO A 133 19.96 3.32 -5.88
N GLN A 134 19.67 2.04 -6.10
CA GLN A 134 18.90 1.52 -7.22
C GLN A 134 17.39 1.80 -7.11
N GLY A 135 16.93 2.29 -5.96
CA GLY A 135 15.54 2.64 -5.72
C GLY A 135 14.74 1.54 -5.04
N TYR A 136 13.85 1.92 -4.12
CA TYR A 136 12.87 1.05 -3.47
C TYR A 136 11.58 1.83 -3.24
N LEU A 137 10.46 1.13 -3.06
CA LEU A 137 9.19 1.78 -2.71
C LEU A 137 9.11 2.01 -1.21
N ASN A 138 8.61 3.17 -0.78
CA ASN A 138 8.28 3.43 0.62
C ASN A 138 7.06 2.60 1.05
N GLY A 139 7.15 1.97 2.22
CA GLY A 139 6.07 1.11 2.73
C GLY A 139 4.80 1.85 3.17
N GLY A 140 4.94 3.06 3.71
CA GLY A 140 3.86 3.86 4.30
C GLY A 140 3.00 4.63 3.31
N GLY A 141 3.62 5.15 2.24
CA GLY A 141 2.89 5.66 1.07
C GLY A 141 2.08 4.56 0.34
N GLY A 142 2.29 3.31 0.72
CA GLY A 142 1.77 2.10 0.11
C GLY A 142 2.44 1.74 -1.20
N TYR A 143 2.25 0.50 -1.60
CA TYR A 143 2.73 0.01 -2.89
C TYR A 143 1.70 -0.89 -3.55
N ILE A 144 1.68 -0.82 -4.89
CA ILE A 144 0.78 -1.57 -5.74
C ILE A 144 1.61 -2.53 -6.59
N VAL A 145 1.13 -3.77 -6.65
CA VAL A 145 1.72 -4.84 -7.45
C VAL A 145 0.70 -5.28 -8.50
N SER A 146 1.12 -5.32 -9.77
CA SER A 146 0.31 -5.93 -10.83
C SER A 146 0.11 -7.43 -10.59
N ARG A 147 -0.97 -8.01 -11.13
CA ARG A 147 -1.19 -9.46 -11.12
C ARG A 147 0.02 -10.25 -11.64
N ALA A 148 0.63 -9.80 -12.73
CA ALA A 148 1.77 -10.51 -13.32
C ALA A 148 3.01 -10.49 -12.41
N ALA A 149 3.33 -9.35 -11.79
CA ALA A 149 4.43 -9.27 -10.83
C ALA A 149 4.16 -10.11 -9.58
N LEU A 150 2.93 -10.08 -9.06
CA LEU A 150 2.59 -10.85 -7.86
C LEU A 150 2.57 -12.36 -8.11
N LYS A 151 2.16 -12.79 -9.31
CA LYS A 151 2.30 -14.18 -9.77
C LYS A 151 3.76 -14.64 -9.72
N GLN A 152 4.68 -13.86 -10.28
CA GLN A 152 6.12 -14.17 -10.25
C GLN A 152 6.67 -14.20 -8.82
N PHE A 153 6.26 -13.24 -7.99
CA PHE A 153 6.61 -13.23 -6.58
C PHE A 153 6.16 -14.50 -5.88
N SER A 154 4.90 -14.89 -6.05
CA SER A 154 4.34 -16.08 -5.42
C SER A 154 5.03 -17.37 -5.86
N SER A 155 5.20 -17.58 -7.16
CA SER A 155 5.71 -18.85 -7.69
C SER A 155 7.24 -18.98 -7.66
N ILE A 156 7.98 -17.87 -7.65
CA ILE A 156 9.45 -17.88 -7.79
C ILE A 156 10.14 -17.33 -6.54
N ALA A 157 9.81 -16.10 -6.13
CA ALA A 157 10.56 -15.41 -5.08
C ALA A 157 10.15 -15.83 -3.66
N PHE A 158 8.88 -16.16 -3.42
CA PHE A 158 8.37 -16.47 -2.10
C PHE A 158 9.19 -17.60 -1.46
N SER A 159 9.34 -18.75 -2.11
CA SER A 159 10.09 -19.88 -1.53
C SER A 159 11.62 -19.74 -1.59
N SER A 160 12.16 -18.68 -2.19
CA SER A 160 13.59 -18.50 -2.42
C SER A 160 14.22 -17.47 -1.48
N LYS A 161 15.05 -17.95 -0.54
CA LYS A 161 15.86 -17.06 0.33
C LYS A 161 16.87 -16.23 -0.45
N LYS A 162 17.29 -16.68 -1.63
CA LYS A 162 18.22 -15.96 -2.51
C LYS A 162 17.52 -14.78 -3.18
N LEU A 163 16.31 -14.99 -3.70
CA LEU A 163 15.56 -13.95 -4.41
C LEU A 163 14.86 -13.01 -3.45
N CYS A 164 14.39 -13.49 -2.29
CA CYS A 164 13.71 -12.69 -1.29
C CYS A 164 14.38 -12.84 0.09
N PRO A 165 15.62 -12.30 0.25
CA PRO A 165 16.36 -12.39 1.50
C PRO A 165 15.74 -11.51 2.58
N PHE A 166 15.81 -11.97 3.83
CA PHE A 166 15.38 -11.18 4.98
C PHE A 166 16.21 -9.91 5.12
N PHE A 167 15.54 -8.81 5.43
CA PHE A 167 16.14 -7.57 5.90
C PHE A 167 15.13 -6.81 6.78
N GLU A 168 15.60 -6.11 7.81
CA GLU A 168 14.71 -5.52 8.84
C GLU A 168 13.84 -4.35 8.32
N TRP A 169 14.29 -3.66 7.27
CA TRP A 169 13.51 -2.63 6.60
C TRP A 169 12.63 -3.30 5.54
N GLU A 170 11.38 -3.54 5.91
CA GLU A 170 10.38 -4.27 5.10
C GLU A 170 10.29 -3.75 3.66
N ASP A 171 10.16 -2.45 3.50
CA ASP A 171 9.88 -1.80 2.22
C ASP A 171 11.03 -1.98 1.22
N LEU A 172 12.26 -1.83 1.71
CA LEU A 172 13.49 -2.13 0.99
C LEU A 172 13.59 -3.63 0.68
N ALA A 173 13.33 -4.50 1.66
CA ALA A 173 13.43 -5.94 1.53
C ALA A 173 12.46 -6.49 0.47
N ILE A 174 11.19 -6.06 0.50
CA ILE A 174 10.17 -6.39 -0.50
C ILE A 174 10.58 -5.86 -1.87
N SER A 175 11.10 -4.63 -1.95
CA SER A 175 11.61 -4.07 -3.21
C SER A 175 12.77 -4.88 -3.79
N ARG A 176 13.66 -5.42 -2.94
CA ARG A 176 14.71 -6.37 -3.40
C ARG A 176 14.13 -7.65 -3.95
N CYS A 177 13.05 -8.18 -3.35
CA CYS A 177 12.38 -9.38 -3.85
C CYS A 177 11.86 -9.17 -5.29
N PHE A 178 11.19 -8.05 -5.55
CA PHE A 178 10.71 -7.70 -6.89
C PHE A 178 11.87 -7.34 -7.84
N GLY A 179 12.88 -6.61 -7.38
CA GLY A 179 14.05 -6.27 -8.17
C GLY A 179 14.82 -7.50 -8.65
N ASN A 180 14.95 -8.53 -7.82
CA ASN A 180 15.56 -9.82 -8.19
C ASN A 180 14.73 -10.63 -9.20
N LEU A 181 13.45 -10.28 -9.38
CA LEU A 181 12.59 -10.80 -10.46
C LEU A 181 12.61 -9.91 -11.71
N GLY A 182 13.44 -8.87 -11.74
CA GLY A 182 13.49 -7.90 -12.83
C GLY A 182 12.34 -6.87 -12.80
N VAL A 183 11.61 -6.77 -11.69
CA VAL A 183 10.48 -5.83 -11.52
C VAL A 183 10.94 -4.64 -10.68
N SER A 184 11.22 -3.52 -11.33
CA SER A 184 11.72 -2.31 -10.65
C SER A 184 10.61 -1.27 -10.40
N PRO A 185 10.75 -0.42 -9.36
CA PRO A 185 9.84 0.70 -9.12
C PRO A 185 9.71 1.68 -10.30
N VAL A 186 8.48 1.99 -10.71
CA VAL A 186 8.20 2.96 -11.79
C VAL A 186 8.16 4.41 -11.27
N ASP A 187 8.46 5.38 -12.14
CA ASP A 187 8.20 6.80 -11.85
C ASP A 187 6.68 7.02 -11.82
N THR A 188 6.19 7.61 -10.73
CA THR A 188 4.75 7.82 -10.52
C THR A 188 4.35 9.29 -10.54
N ARG A 189 5.29 10.20 -10.84
CA ARG A 189 4.98 11.62 -10.91
C ARG A 189 4.01 11.92 -12.05
N ASP A 190 3.24 12.99 -11.89
CA ASP A 190 2.39 13.50 -12.96
C ASP A 190 3.20 14.23 -14.04
N GLU A 191 2.52 14.70 -15.07
CA GLU A 191 3.12 15.35 -16.26
C GLU A 191 3.86 16.65 -15.89
N LYS A 192 3.55 17.23 -14.72
CA LYS A 192 4.22 18.40 -14.15
C LYS A 192 5.36 18.02 -13.19
N GLY A 193 5.65 16.73 -13.04
CA GLY A 193 6.67 16.22 -12.12
C GLY A 193 6.26 16.26 -10.65
N ARG A 194 4.96 16.35 -10.33
CA ARG A 194 4.44 16.37 -8.96
C ARG A 194 4.16 14.96 -8.45
N GLN A 195 4.32 14.74 -7.15
CA GLN A 195 4.22 13.42 -6.53
C GLN A 195 2.76 12.97 -6.38
N ARG A 196 2.41 11.79 -6.91
CA ARG A 196 1.08 11.21 -6.68
C ARG A 196 0.96 10.57 -5.30
N PHE A 197 2.06 10.07 -4.73
CA PHE A 197 2.06 9.39 -3.44
C PHE A 197 2.76 10.27 -2.40
N LEU A 198 2.07 10.70 -1.34
CA LEU A 198 2.68 11.47 -0.26
C LEU A 198 3.07 10.50 0.86
N ALA A 199 4.29 9.98 0.78
CA ALA A 199 4.82 8.91 1.63
C ALA A 199 5.38 9.35 3.00
N PHE A 200 5.17 10.61 3.35
CA PHE A 200 5.57 11.23 4.62
C PHE A 200 4.38 12.06 5.11
N SER A 201 4.48 12.68 6.29
CA SER A 201 3.39 13.53 6.78
C SER A 201 3.06 14.64 5.77
N PRO A 202 1.79 15.08 5.67
CA PRO A 202 1.42 16.18 4.77
C PRO A 202 2.30 17.43 4.98
N ASP A 203 2.67 17.74 6.22
CA ASP A 203 3.56 18.85 6.57
C ASP A 203 4.98 18.67 6.02
N ASP A 204 5.54 17.45 6.07
CA ASP A 204 6.88 17.19 5.53
C ASP A 204 6.96 17.48 4.02
N HIS A 205 5.88 17.16 3.29
CA HIS A 205 5.76 17.49 1.86
C HIS A 205 5.51 18.98 1.65
N TYR A 206 4.62 19.60 2.43
CA TYR A 206 4.31 21.02 2.34
C TYR A 206 5.55 21.90 2.58
N PHE A 207 6.30 21.66 3.64
CA PHE A 207 7.50 22.42 3.98
C PHE A 207 8.75 21.96 3.21
N GLY A 208 8.66 20.90 2.41
CA GLY A 208 9.81 20.37 1.67
C GLY A 208 10.90 19.82 2.60
N ILE A 209 10.53 19.32 3.78
CA ILE A 209 11.46 18.72 4.76
C ILE A 209 12.07 17.43 4.21
N VAL A 210 11.34 16.75 3.32
CA VAL A 210 11.83 15.56 2.62
C VAL A 210 13.03 15.93 1.75
N THR A 211 14.20 15.39 2.08
CA THR A 211 15.44 15.75 1.36
C THR A 211 15.56 15.03 0.01
N SER A 212 16.13 15.70 -1.00
CA SER A 212 16.46 15.12 -2.31
C SER A 212 17.49 13.97 -2.25
N GLN A 213 18.19 13.85 -1.12
CA GLN A 213 19.07 12.71 -0.84
C GLN A 213 18.27 11.44 -0.55
N TRP A 214 17.04 11.57 -0.04
CA TRP A 214 16.21 10.45 0.33
C TRP A 214 15.38 9.94 -0.84
N THR A 215 14.82 10.85 -1.64
CA THR A 215 13.93 10.54 -2.75
C THR A 215 14.71 10.10 -3.98
N PHE A 216 14.19 9.09 -4.68
CA PHE A 216 14.72 8.73 -5.99
C PHE A 216 14.40 9.83 -7.00
N ASP A 217 13.15 10.29 -6.95
CA ASP A 217 12.61 11.34 -7.79
C ASP A 217 12.92 12.74 -7.28
N LYS A 218 13.20 13.65 -8.20
CA LYS A 218 13.38 15.07 -7.87
C LYS A 218 12.06 15.64 -7.35
N ILE A 219 12.13 16.28 -6.18
CA ILE A 219 11.03 17.05 -5.61
C ILE A 219 10.96 18.37 -6.37
N ASN A 220 9.89 18.56 -7.13
CA ASN A 220 9.67 19.75 -7.95
C ASN A 220 8.54 20.65 -7.41
N SER A 221 7.82 20.20 -6.38
CA SER A 221 6.65 20.88 -5.82
C SER A 221 6.70 20.81 -4.30
N THR A 222 6.44 21.94 -3.65
CA THR A 222 6.26 22.11 -2.20
C THR A 222 5.11 23.09 -1.96
N GLY A 223 4.79 23.38 -0.70
CA GLY A 223 3.66 24.23 -0.35
C GLY A 223 2.34 23.63 -0.83
N PHE A 224 1.39 24.47 -1.23
CA PHE A 224 0.07 24.01 -1.68
C PHE A 224 0.12 23.18 -2.97
N ASP A 225 1.19 23.24 -3.77
CA ASP A 225 1.30 22.49 -5.02
C ASP A 225 1.41 20.97 -4.82
N VAL A 226 1.73 20.51 -3.60
CA VAL A 226 1.69 19.08 -3.24
C VAL A 226 0.26 18.54 -3.13
N TYR A 227 -0.73 19.42 -2.95
CA TYR A 227 -2.15 19.06 -2.90
C TYR A 227 -2.80 19.34 -4.25
N HIS A 228 -2.81 18.32 -5.11
CA HIS A 228 -3.28 18.47 -6.47
C HIS A 228 -4.25 17.36 -6.90
N GLN A 229 -4.87 17.53 -8.06
CA GLN A 229 -5.90 16.64 -8.59
C GLN A 229 -5.42 15.21 -8.89
N ASN A 230 -4.10 15.03 -8.98
CA ASN A 230 -3.45 13.75 -9.29
C ASN A 230 -2.93 13.02 -8.05
N VAL A 231 -3.04 13.61 -6.84
CA VAL A 231 -2.62 12.95 -5.58
C VAL A 231 -3.48 11.70 -5.36
N ILE A 232 -2.81 10.60 -5.01
CA ILE A 232 -3.36 9.26 -4.80
C ILE A 232 -3.37 8.91 -3.32
N SER A 233 -2.30 9.18 -2.56
CA SER A 233 -2.22 8.77 -1.16
C SER A 233 -1.59 9.81 -0.24
N PHE A 234 -1.98 9.72 1.04
CA PHE A 234 -1.42 10.45 2.17
C PHE A 234 -1.01 9.45 3.25
N HIS A 235 0.09 9.70 3.94
CA HIS A 235 0.63 8.84 5.00
C HIS A 235 0.95 9.64 6.27
N HIS A 236 1.12 8.94 7.39
CA HIS A 236 1.33 9.53 8.72
C HIS A 236 0.21 10.49 9.13
N ILE A 237 -1.04 10.09 8.89
CA ILE A 237 -2.23 10.86 9.24
C ILE A 237 -3.06 10.12 10.30
N SER A 238 -3.64 10.89 11.20
CA SER A 238 -4.53 10.41 12.26
C SER A 238 -5.88 9.92 11.71
N PRO A 239 -6.62 9.11 12.50
CA PRO A 239 -7.98 8.70 12.15
C PRO A 239 -8.94 9.88 11.90
N GLN A 240 -8.74 11.01 12.58
CA GLN A 240 -9.49 12.25 12.41
C GLN A 240 -9.16 12.89 11.06
N GLU A 241 -7.88 12.99 10.72
CA GLU A 241 -7.42 13.51 9.43
C GLU A 241 -7.89 12.64 8.26
N ILE A 242 -7.86 11.30 8.39
CA ILE A 242 -8.42 10.37 7.39
C ILE A 242 -9.88 10.73 7.07
N ARG A 243 -10.71 10.92 8.11
CA ARG A 243 -12.13 11.29 7.94
C ARG A 243 -12.31 12.69 7.38
N LEU A 244 -11.50 13.65 7.83
CA LEU A 244 -11.51 15.01 7.30
C LEU A 244 -11.18 15.02 5.80
N ILE A 245 -10.04 14.42 5.41
CA ILE A 245 -9.60 14.33 4.02
C ILE A 245 -10.68 13.63 3.18
N HIS A 246 -11.28 12.54 3.69
CA HIS A 246 -12.37 11.88 2.99
C HIS A 246 -13.56 12.80 2.72
N GLY A 247 -14.00 13.58 3.72
CA GLY A 247 -15.07 14.56 3.56
C GLY A 247 -14.72 15.66 2.55
N LEU A 248 -13.51 16.22 2.65
CA LEU A 248 -13.03 17.27 1.72
C LEU A 248 -12.95 16.75 0.27
N VAL A 249 -12.44 15.54 0.07
CA VAL A 249 -12.25 14.95 -1.27
C VAL A 249 -13.57 14.50 -1.88
N THR A 250 -14.48 13.89 -1.12
CA THR A 250 -15.66 13.22 -1.68
C THR A 250 -16.97 13.99 -1.52
N LYS A 251 -17.09 14.91 -0.55
CA LYS A 251 -18.35 15.61 -0.26
C LYS A 251 -18.32 17.06 -0.71
N ILE A 252 -17.18 17.73 -0.65
CA ILE A 252 -17.05 19.15 -1.02
C ILE A 252 -16.65 19.33 -2.48
N ASN A 253 -15.87 18.39 -3.04
CA ASN A 253 -15.47 18.40 -4.45
C ASN A 253 -16.35 17.51 -5.35
N ALA A 254 -17.53 17.09 -4.87
CA ALA A 254 -18.52 16.44 -5.72
C ALA A 254 -19.20 17.53 -6.59
N PRO A 255 -19.23 17.40 -7.92
CA PRO A 255 -19.95 18.34 -8.78
C PRO A 255 -21.44 18.40 -8.48
#